data_AF-A0AAU9KPJ1-F1
#
_entry.id   AF-A0AAU9KPJ1-F1
#
_cell.length_a   1.000
_cell.length_b   1.000
_cell.length_c   1.000
_cell.angle_alpha   90.00
_cell.angle_beta   90.00
_cell.angle_gamma   90.00
#
_symmetry.space_group_name_H-M   'P 1'
#
loop_
_entity.id
_entity.type
_entity.pdbx_description
1 polymer ?
#
loop_
_entity_poly.entity_id
_entity_poly.type
_entity_poly.pdbx_seq_one_letter_code
_entity_poly.pdbx_strand_id
1 'polypeptide(L)'
;MAGKRKKTHWSVRRKQKQTRRDQQQDDEQQKKQKDDNIDRRVNTSESIHPGSYAVHREHAIPDTISLPPKRRYGLWLAFCGKSYSGMQINEGVKTIEAELERALFEAGGIAPTNYGFLQKIGWSRAARTDKGVHAAGQLVTAKLHVNDDVISFVAKVNAALPEDIRVIQMVTVTKHFNAKLTCDQRTYEYLAPTFIFGSRSRPIASNDAAKTEDNAMTQCPLDLHNSEEGFYRNLVVDNTTLESHKAFRMSKKMLEELNLTLRKYVGTHNFHNFTSKMEPTNPQANRFIISVFCYITFVR
;
A
#
# COMPACT_ATOMS: atom_id res chain seq x y z
N MET A 1 43.22 15.71 33.94
CA MET A 1 42.50 16.97 34.18
C MET A 1 41.42 17.15 33.10
N ALA A 2 40.14 17.02 33.44
CA ALA A 2 39.05 17.18 32.46
C ALA A 2 38.67 18.66 32.33
N GLY A 3 38.85 19.23 31.12
CA GLY A 3 38.55 20.62 30.83
C GLY A 3 37.04 20.93 30.94
N LYS A 4 36.68 21.92 31.77
CA LYS A 4 35.30 22.40 31.93
C LYS A 4 34.77 22.94 30.59
N ARG A 5 33.73 22.30 30.03
CA ARG A 5 33.00 22.83 28.84
C ARG A 5 32.35 24.17 29.21
N LYS A 6 32.72 25.25 28.49
CA LYS A 6 32.11 26.58 28.65
C LYS A 6 30.61 26.49 28.36
N LYS A 7 29.77 26.80 29.36
CA LYS A 7 28.31 26.88 29.20
C LYS A 7 27.96 28.10 28.35
N THR A 8 27.38 27.86 27.17
CA THR A 8 26.91 28.93 26.28
C THR A 8 25.71 29.64 26.91
N HIS A 9 25.76 30.97 26.99
CA HIS A 9 24.73 31.80 27.62
C HIS A 9 23.35 31.62 26.94
N TRP A 10 22.27 31.61 27.71
CA TRP A 10 20.92 31.23 27.25
C TRP A 10 20.43 32.09 26.07
N SER A 11 20.81 33.37 26.02
CA SER A 11 20.46 34.30 24.95
C SER A 11 21.07 33.91 23.61
N VAL A 12 22.26 33.32 23.59
CA VAL A 12 22.94 32.83 22.38
C VAL A 12 22.23 31.59 21.84
N ARG A 13 21.84 30.65 22.71
CA ARG A 13 21.07 29.45 22.32
C ARG A 13 19.69 29.82 21.76
N ARG A 14 19.05 30.85 22.32
CA ARG A 14 17.75 31.34 21.85
C ARG A 14 17.87 31.97 20.46
N LYS A 15 18.89 32.82 20.22
CA LYS A 15 19.16 33.38 18.89
C LYS A 15 19.45 32.30 17.85
N GLN A 16 20.29 31.31 18.17
CA GLN A 16 20.58 30.17 17.27
C GLN A 16 19.34 29.32 16.97
N LYS A 17 18.43 29.16 17.93
CA LYS A 17 17.16 28.43 17.72
C LYS A 17 16.19 29.21 16.83
N GLN A 18 16.18 30.54 16.93
CA GLN A 18 15.40 31.40 16.06
C GLN A 18 15.92 31.33 14.63
N THR A 19 17.23 31.51 14.42
CA THR A 19 17.85 31.45 13.08
C THR A 19 17.61 30.09 12.40
N ARG A 20 17.70 28.98 13.15
CA ARG A 20 17.40 27.65 12.59
C ARG A 20 15.93 27.48 12.19
N ARG A 21 14.99 28.14 12.88
CA ARG A 21 13.56 28.12 12.51
C ARG A 21 13.30 28.95 11.27
N ASP A 22 13.92 30.12 11.19
CA ASP A 22 13.78 31.03 10.06
C ASP A 22 14.38 30.39 8.79
N GLN A 23 15.57 29.78 8.89
CA GLN A 23 16.19 29.02 7.78
C GLN A 23 15.31 27.86 7.32
N GLN A 24 14.66 27.16 8.26
CA GLN A 24 13.82 26.00 7.95
C GLN A 24 12.49 26.44 7.30
N GLN A 25 11.97 27.61 7.65
CA GLN A 25 10.82 28.23 6.99
C GLN A 25 11.16 28.73 5.59
N ASP A 26 12.34 29.34 5.42
CA ASP A 26 12.84 29.77 4.11
C ASP A 26 13.09 28.58 3.17
N ASP A 27 13.69 27.50 3.68
CA ASP A 27 13.89 26.25 2.93
C ASP A 27 12.55 25.61 2.54
N GLU A 28 11.55 25.60 3.43
CA GLU A 28 10.20 25.11 3.13
C GLU A 28 9.46 25.99 2.11
N GLN A 29 9.62 27.31 2.18
CA GLN A 29 9.04 28.24 1.21
C GLN A 29 9.72 28.12 -0.16
N GLN A 30 11.04 28.00 -0.21
CA GLN A 30 11.78 27.77 -1.46
C GLN A 30 11.43 26.42 -2.07
N LYS A 31 11.24 25.38 -1.25
CA LYS A 31 10.82 24.05 -1.72
C LYS A 31 9.39 24.05 -2.26
N LYS A 32 8.46 24.78 -1.61
CA LYS A 32 7.10 25.01 -2.12
C LYS A 32 7.09 25.78 -3.44
N GLN A 33 7.84 26.88 -3.53
CA GLN A 33 7.96 27.64 -4.78
C GLN A 33 8.56 26.80 -5.92
N LYS A 34 9.54 25.94 -5.61
CA LYS A 34 10.14 25.03 -6.59
C LYS A 34 9.16 23.94 -7.05
N ASP A 35 8.31 23.41 -6.16
CA ASP A 35 7.27 22.44 -6.50
C ASP A 35 6.08 23.05 -7.29
N ASP A 36 5.78 24.34 -7.06
CA ASP A 36 4.73 25.07 -7.77
C ASP A 36 5.17 25.52 -9.18
N ASN A 37 6.49 25.73 -9.39
CA ASN A 37 7.05 26.21 -10.66
C ASN A 37 7.53 25.09 -11.61
N ILE A 38 7.35 23.82 -11.22
CA ILE A 38 7.57 22.69 -12.14
C ILE A 38 6.34 22.53 -13.02
N ASP A 39 6.45 22.90 -14.30
CA ASP A 39 5.45 22.55 -15.30
C ASP A 39 5.43 21.02 -15.48
N ARG A 40 4.53 20.36 -14.75
CA ARG A 40 4.37 18.89 -14.77
C ARG A 40 3.95 18.34 -16.13
N ARG A 41 3.67 19.18 -17.13
CA ARG A 41 3.37 18.77 -18.52
C ARG A 41 4.62 18.44 -19.33
N VAL A 42 5.80 18.95 -18.94
CA VAL A 42 7.03 18.86 -19.76
C VAL A 42 7.76 17.52 -19.58
N ASN A 43 7.38 16.72 -18.59
CA ASN A 43 8.05 15.45 -18.26
C ASN A 43 7.09 14.25 -18.22
N THR A 44 5.98 14.32 -18.96
CA THR A 44 5.06 13.20 -19.09
C THR A 44 5.49 12.28 -20.22
N SER A 45 5.70 11.00 -19.92
CA SER A 45 5.95 9.94 -20.92
C SER A 45 5.01 10.10 -22.13
N GLU A 46 5.58 10.17 -23.32
CA GLU A 46 4.84 10.26 -24.58
C GLU A 46 4.22 8.92 -25.00
N SER A 47 4.70 7.81 -24.42
CA SER A 47 4.14 6.48 -24.65
C SER A 47 3.08 6.10 -23.62
N ILE A 48 2.06 5.37 -24.09
CA ILE A 48 1.08 4.70 -23.24
C ILE A 48 1.80 3.65 -22.40
N HIS A 49 1.42 3.53 -21.13
CA HIS A 49 1.98 2.49 -20.27
C HIS A 49 1.62 1.09 -20.81
N PRO A 50 2.58 0.16 -20.99
CA PRO A 50 2.33 -1.13 -21.66
C PRO A 50 1.31 -2.03 -20.93
N GLY A 51 1.15 -1.83 -19.62
CA GLY A 51 0.10 -2.48 -18.81
C GLY A 51 -1.30 -1.83 -18.87
N SER A 52 -1.48 -0.71 -19.56
CA SER A 52 -2.79 -0.09 -19.76
C SER A 52 -3.50 -0.78 -20.92
N TYR A 53 -4.82 -0.99 -20.79
CA TYR A 53 -5.63 -1.54 -21.88
C TYR A 53 -5.73 -0.59 -23.09
N ALA A 54 -5.34 0.67 -22.94
CA ALA A 54 -5.24 1.64 -24.04
C ALA A 54 -4.22 1.24 -25.12
N VAL A 55 -3.25 0.36 -24.81
CA VAL A 55 -2.23 -0.12 -25.76
C VAL A 55 -2.85 -0.90 -26.92
N HIS A 56 -3.96 -1.60 -26.68
CA HIS A 56 -4.62 -2.43 -27.69
C HIS A 56 -5.54 -1.64 -28.63
N ARG A 57 -5.55 -0.31 -28.53
CA ARG A 57 -6.42 0.53 -29.34
C ARG A 57 -5.84 0.69 -30.74
N GLU A 58 -6.58 0.23 -31.74
CA GLU A 58 -6.13 0.27 -33.14
C GLU A 58 -5.94 1.69 -33.69
N HIS A 59 -6.71 2.68 -33.22
CA HIS A 59 -6.68 4.05 -33.76
C HIS A 59 -6.91 5.12 -32.67
N ALA A 60 -6.16 6.22 -32.76
CA ALA A 60 -6.41 7.42 -31.96
C ALA A 60 -7.72 8.07 -32.42
N ILE A 61 -8.78 8.01 -31.60
CA ILE A 61 -10.02 8.71 -31.89
C ILE A 61 -9.76 10.21 -31.70
N PRO A 62 -9.90 11.05 -32.75
CA PRO A 62 -9.75 12.49 -32.59
C PRO A 62 -10.79 13.03 -31.62
N ASP A 63 -10.44 14.08 -30.86
CA ASP A 63 -11.35 14.77 -29.95
C ASP A 63 -12.42 15.54 -30.76
N THR A 64 -13.38 14.81 -31.34
CA THR A 64 -14.52 15.36 -32.09
C THR A 64 -15.72 15.65 -31.19
N ILE A 65 -15.68 15.16 -29.96
CA ILE A 65 -16.77 15.29 -28.98
C ILE A 65 -16.41 16.41 -28.00
N SER A 66 -17.28 17.41 -27.91
CA SER A 66 -17.21 18.43 -26.86
C SER A 66 -17.44 17.77 -25.49
N LEU A 67 -16.36 17.64 -24.71
CA LEU A 67 -16.41 17.07 -23.36
C LEU A 67 -16.74 18.15 -22.32
N PRO A 68 -17.39 17.78 -21.20
CA PRO A 68 -17.67 18.70 -20.10
C PRO A 68 -16.39 19.32 -19.53
N PRO A 69 -16.52 20.40 -18.73
CA PRO A 69 -15.37 20.95 -18.02
C PRO A 69 -14.70 19.89 -17.14
N LYS A 70 -13.39 19.77 -17.29
CA LYS A 70 -12.57 18.82 -16.53
C LYS A 70 -12.49 19.25 -15.06
N ARG A 71 -12.98 18.42 -14.14
CA ARG A 71 -12.97 18.67 -12.68
C ARG A 71 -12.18 17.60 -11.94
N ARG A 72 -11.68 17.90 -10.74
CA ARG A 72 -10.96 16.92 -9.91
C ARG A 72 -11.93 16.22 -8.98
N TYR A 73 -11.85 14.90 -8.96
CA TYR A 73 -12.68 14.04 -8.12
C TYR A 73 -11.81 13.19 -7.20
N GLY A 74 -12.33 12.90 -6.00
CA GLY A 74 -11.89 11.81 -5.15
C GLY A 74 -12.85 10.64 -5.29
N LEU A 75 -12.32 9.44 -5.49
CA LEU A 75 -13.08 8.21 -5.67
C LEU A 75 -12.70 7.24 -4.55
N TRP A 76 -13.70 6.86 -3.75
CA TRP A 76 -13.59 5.79 -2.76
C TRP A 76 -13.89 4.46 -3.44
N LEU A 77 -12.91 3.57 -3.41
CA LEU A 77 -12.93 2.25 -4.03
C LEU A 77 -12.87 1.16 -2.97
N ALA A 78 -13.58 0.06 -3.26
CA ALA A 78 -13.37 -1.22 -2.63
C ALA A 78 -13.06 -2.28 -3.69
N PHE A 79 -12.16 -3.21 -3.40
CA PHE A 79 -11.84 -4.30 -4.32
C PHE A 79 -11.32 -5.58 -3.64
N CYS A 80 -11.56 -6.71 -4.32
CA CYS A 80 -10.96 -7.99 -4.01
C CYS A 80 -9.68 -8.20 -4.84
N GLY A 81 -8.51 -8.16 -4.19
CA GLY A 81 -7.22 -8.22 -4.88
C GLY A 81 -6.80 -9.60 -5.41
N LYS A 82 -7.56 -10.67 -5.16
CA LYS A 82 -7.16 -12.07 -5.42
C LYS A 82 -6.66 -12.30 -6.86
N SER A 83 -7.35 -11.73 -7.84
CA SER A 83 -7.06 -11.91 -9.28
C SER A 83 -6.11 -10.86 -9.86
N TYR A 84 -5.54 -9.98 -9.02
CA TYR A 84 -4.79 -8.81 -9.45
C TYR A 84 -3.36 -8.77 -8.91
N SER A 85 -2.44 -8.26 -9.72
CA SER A 85 -1.04 -8.06 -9.37
C SER A 85 -0.78 -6.71 -8.68
N GLY A 86 -1.71 -6.31 -7.82
CA GLY A 86 -1.66 -5.09 -7.01
C GLY A 86 -2.43 -3.91 -7.60
N MET A 87 -2.31 -2.76 -6.93
CA MET A 87 -3.00 -1.53 -7.31
C MET A 87 -2.43 -0.92 -8.59
N GLN A 88 -1.10 -0.71 -8.60
CA GLN A 88 -0.44 0.10 -9.62
C GLN A 88 -0.34 -0.65 -10.95
N ILE A 89 -0.54 0.05 -12.08
CA ILE A 89 -0.32 -0.51 -13.43
C ILE A 89 1.13 -1.00 -13.56
N ASN A 90 1.26 -2.26 -13.99
CA ASN A 90 2.50 -2.95 -14.33
C ASN A 90 2.30 -3.67 -15.67
N GLU A 91 3.38 -3.91 -16.41
CA GLU A 91 3.33 -4.55 -17.72
C GLU A 91 2.92 -6.02 -17.65
N GLY A 92 2.11 -6.47 -18.62
CA GLY A 92 1.75 -7.89 -18.80
C GLY A 92 0.87 -8.52 -17.73
N VAL A 93 0.38 -7.74 -16.75
CA VAL A 93 -0.43 -8.24 -15.64
C VAL A 93 -1.68 -7.40 -15.39
N LYS A 94 -2.74 -8.05 -14.91
CA LYS A 94 -3.98 -7.35 -14.50
C LYS A 94 -3.75 -6.60 -13.19
N THR A 95 -4.19 -5.34 -13.14
CA THR A 95 -4.07 -4.46 -11.97
C THR A 95 -5.35 -3.66 -11.76
N ILE A 96 -5.57 -3.19 -10.54
CA ILE A 96 -6.77 -2.43 -10.20
C ILE A 96 -6.83 -1.11 -10.98
N GLU A 97 -5.69 -0.43 -11.15
CA GLU A 97 -5.64 0.83 -11.90
C GLU A 97 -5.95 0.66 -13.39
N ALA A 98 -5.54 -0.46 -14.02
CA ALA A 98 -5.82 -0.69 -15.43
C ALA A 98 -7.33 -0.90 -15.67
N GLU A 99 -8.00 -1.69 -14.81
CA GLU A 99 -9.46 -1.86 -14.85
C GLU A 99 -10.21 -0.55 -14.59
N LEU A 100 -9.77 0.20 -13.58
CA LEU A 100 -10.41 1.48 -13.25
C LEU A 100 -10.20 2.54 -14.33
N GLU A 101 -9.01 2.62 -14.94
CA GLU A 101 -8.74 3.52 -16.05
C GLU A 101 -9.66 3.21 -17.25
N ARG A 102 -9.80 1.92 -17.61
CA ARG A 102 -10.70 1.48 -18.67
C ARG A 102 -12.16 1.82 -18.37
N ALA A 103 -12.65 1.48 -17.17
CA ALA A 103 -14.03 1.76 -16.80
C ALA A 103 -14.35 3.26 -16.76
N LEU A 104 -13.41 4.10 -16.29
CA LEU A 104 -13.55 5.56 -16.32
C LEU A 104 -13.56 6.11 -17.75
N PHE A 105 -12.80 5.51 -18.67
CA PHE A 105 -12.81 5.87 -20.08
C PHE A 105 -14.11 5.46 -20.76
N GLU A 106 -14.56 4.21 -20.58
CA GLU A 106 -15.82 3.70 -21.15
C GLU A 106 -17.06 4.47 -20.63
N ALA A 107 -17.02 4.93 -19.39
CA ALA A 107 -18.06 5.81 -18.83
C ALA A 107 -18.03 7.26 -19.39
N GLY A 108 -17.07 7.60 -20.25
CA GLY A 108 -16.90 8.93 -20.84
C GLY A 108 -16.16 9.93 -19.96
N GLY A 109 -15.56 9.48 -18.85
CA GLY A 109 -14.84 10.32 -17.88
C GLY A 109 -13.46 10.77 -18.34
N ILE A 110 -12.86 10.08 -19.30
CA ILE A 110 -11.49 10.33 -19.78
C ILE A 110 -11.58 10.64 -21.28
N ALA A 111 -10.98 11.76 -21.70
CA ALA A 111 -10.88 12.09 -23.12
C ALA A 111 -10.05 11.03 -23.88
N PRO A 112 -10.41 10.69 -25.13
CA PRO A 112 -9.63 9.77 -25.97
C PRO A 112 -8.13 10.05 -26.01
N THR A 113 -7.73 11.32 -26.02
CA THR A 113 -6.33 11.78 -26.04
C THR A 113 -5.59 11.64 -24.70
N ASN A 114 -6.33 11.41 -23.61
CA ASN A 114 -5.80 11.22 -22.25
C ASN A 114 -5.81 9.76 -21.79
N TYR A 115 -6.53 8.87 -22.47
CA TYR A 115 -6.62 7.45 -22.12
C TYR A 115 -5.27 6.75 -22.33
N GLY A 116 -4.81 5.98 -21.33
CA GLY A 116 -3.47 5.40 -21.30
C GLY A 116 -2.41 6.28 -20.65
N PHE A 117 -2.78 7.52 -20.29
CA PHE A 117 -1.88 8.53 -19.70
C PHE A 117 -2.44 9.05 -18.37
N LEU A 118 -2.38 8.23 -17.32
CA LEU A 118 -2.80 8.58 -15.95
C LEU A 118 -2.23 9.94 -15.46
N GLN A 119 -1.03 10.29 -15.90
CA GLN A 119 -0.37 11.57 -15.63
C GLN A 119 -1.15 12.79 -16.18
N LYS A 120 -1.77 12.68 -17.37
CA LYS A 120 -2.56 13.77 -17.99
C LYS A 120 -3.89 14.03 -17.27
N ILE A 121 -4.39 13.03 -16.54
CA ILE A 121 -5.55 13.19 -15.65
C ILE A 121 -5.14 13.49 -14.20
N GLY A 122 -3.85 13.68 -13.91
CA GLY A 122 -3.36 14.03 -12.59
C GLY A 122 -3.73 12.99 -11.53
N TRP A 123 -3.62 11.72 -11.91
CA TRP A 123 -3.91 10.55 -11.09
C TRP A 123 -3.07 10.54 -9.80
N SER A 124 -3.70 10.17 -8.68
CA SER A 124 -3.03 9.86 -7.43
C SER A 124 -3.81 8.81 -6.65
N ARG A 125 -3.10 8.01 -5.86
CA ARG A 125 -3.65 6.92 -5.03
C ARG A 125 -3.15 7.06 -3.60
N ALA A 126 -4.02 6.84 -2.63
CA ALA A 126 -3.67 6.94 -1.21
C ALA A 126 -2.70 5.82 -0.80
N ALA A 127 -2.90 4.58 -1.29
CA ALA A 127 -2.02 3.45 -1.02
C ALA A 127 -1.64 2.69 -2.29
N ARG A 128 -0.44 2.11 -2.31
CA ARG A 128 -0.08 1.04 -3.24
C ARG A 128 -0.29 -0.27 -2.49
N THR A 129 -1.16 -1.13 -3.00
CA THR A 129 -1.37 -2.49 -2.47
C THR A 129 -0.60 -3.48 -3.32
N ASP A 130 -0.04 -4.50 -2.67
CA ASP A 130 0.70 -5.57 -3.34
C ASP A 130 -0.25 -6.58 -4.00
N LYS A 131 0.33 -7.52 -4.76
CA LYS A 131 -0.40 -8.63 -5.41
C LYS A 131 -1.27 -9.38 -4.40
N GLY A 132 -2.53 -9.63 -4.74
CA GLY A 132 -3.47 -10.34 -3.88
C GLY A 132 -4.10 -9.53 -2.76
N VAL A 133 -3.58 -8.34 -2.40
CA VAL A 133 -4.08 -7.54 -1.27
C VAL A 133 -5.41 -6.89 -1.60
N HIS A 134 -6.39 -7.04 -0.71
CA HIS A 134 -7.72 -6.43 -0.82
C HIS A 134 -7.74 -4.99 -0.27
N ALA A 135 -8.76 -4.21 -0.60
CA ALA A 135 -9.03 -2.93 0.05
C ALA A 135 -10.52 -2.69 0.21
N ALA A 136 -10.96 -2.29 1.40
CA ALA A 136 -12.32 -1.79 1.63
C ALA A 136 -12.42 -0.26 1.43
N GLY A 137 -11.29 0.45 1.51
CA GLY A 137 -11.24 1.90 1.50
C GLY A 137 -10.01 2.48 0.82
N GLN A 138 -9.80 2.11 -0.44
CA GLN A 138 -8.79 2.77 -1.27
C GLN A 138 -9.34 4.12 -1.75
N LEU A 139 -8.52 5.16 -1.71
CA LEU A 139 -8.86 6.47 -2.24
C LEU A 139 -7.96 6.79 -3.43
N VAL A 140 -8.57 7.11 -4.56
CA VAL A 140 -7.85 7.67 -5.72
C VAL A 140 -8.40 9.03 -6.08
N THR A 141 -7.60 9.83 -6.77
CA THR A 141 -8.03 11.14 -7.29
C THR A 141 -7.64 11.27 -8.74
N ALA A 142 -8.56 11.78 -9.56
CA ALA A 142 -8.34 12.01 -10.98
C ALA A 142 -9.09 13.26 -11.45
N LYS A 143 -8.62 13.87 -12.54
CA LYS A 143 -9.32 14.93 -13.25
C LYS A 143 -10.15 14.32 -14.37
N LEU A 144 -11.47 14.37 -14.25
CA LEU A 144 -12.43 13.68 -15.12
C LEU A 144 -13.41 14.66 -15.75
N HIS A 145 -13.98 14.23 -16.87
CA HIS A 145 -15.05 14.88 -17.62
C HIS A 145 -16.38 14.23 -17.23
N VAL A 146 -17.12 14.83 -16.30
CA VAL A 146 -18.39 14.27 -15.82
C VAL A 146 -19.52 15.21 -16.22
N ASN A 147 -20.36 14.76 -17.16
CA ASN A 147 -21.53 15.49 -17.67
C ASN A 147 -22.75 15.32 -16.77
N ASP A 148 -22.97 14.09 -16.32
CA ASP A 148 -24.14 13.68 -15.55
C ASP A 148 -24.02 14.07 -14.08
N ASP A 149 -25.08 13.81 -13.32
CA ASP A 149 -24.95 13.74 -11.87
C ASP A 149 -23.90 12.67 -11.49
N VAL A 150 -23.20 12.93 -10.38
CA VAL A 150 -22.08 12.09 -9.91
C VAL A 150 -22.53 10.65 -9.64
N ILE A 151 -23.79 10.44 -9.27
CA ILE A 151 -24.33 9.12 -8.90
C ILE A 151 -24.52 8.28 -10.17
N SER A 152 -25.15 8.83 -11.20
CA SER A 152 -25.32 8.19 -12.51
C SER A 152 -23.98 7.87 -13.16
N PHE A 153 -23.00 8.78 -13.05
CA PHE A 153 -21.66 8.51 -13.55
C PHE A 153 -20.99 7.34 -12.81
N VAL A 154 -21.08 7.30 -11.47
CA VAL A 154 -20.56 6.17 -10.69
C VAL A 154 -21.25 4.85 -11.08
N ALA A 155 -22.56 4.87 -11.35
CA ALA A 155 -23.29 3.69 -11.83
C ALA A 155 -22.75 3.20 -13.18
N LYS A 156 -22.50 4.10 -14.14
CA LYS A 156 -21.87 3.76 -15.43
C LYS A 156 -20.48 3.16 -15.26
N VAL A 157 -19.65 3.75 -14.39
CA VAL A 157 -18.32 3.21 -14.10
C VAL A 157 -18.41 1.81 -13.49
N ASN A 158 -19.30 1.61 -12.50
CA ASN A 158 -19.50 0.30 -11.88
C ASN A 158 -20.06 -0.76 -12.84
N ALA A 159 -20.87 -0.36 -13.84
CA ALA A 159 -21.34 -1.27 -14.87
C ALA A 159 -20.22 -1.76 -15.82
N ALA A 160 -19.19 -0.93 -16.02
CA ALA A 160 -18.00 -1.28 -16.79
C ALA A 160 -16.93 -2.04 -15.96
N LEU A 161 -17.03 -2.01 -14.62
CA LEU A 161 -16.10 -2.68 -13.72
C LEU A 161 -16.49 -4.14 -13.46
N PRO A 162 -15.51 -5.06 -13.36
CA PRO A 162 -15.75 -6.42 -12.88
C PRO A 162 -16.30 -6.43 -11.46
N GLU A 163 -17.01 -7.49 -11.06
CA GLU A 163 -17.71 -7.58 -9.76
C GLU A 163 -16.80 -7.42 -8.53
N ASP A 164 -15.52 -7.71 -8.70
CA ASP A 164 -14.50 -7.62 -7.67
C ASP A 164 -13.97 -6.19 -7.45
N ILE A 165 -14.38 -5.19 -8.24
CA ILE A 165 -14.01 -3.78 -8.06
C ILE A 165 -15.28 -2.92 -8.07
N ARG A 166 -15.42 -2.06 -7.06
CA ARG A 166 -16.52 -1.09 -6.98
C ARG A 166 -16.05 0.29 -6.57
N VAL A 167 -16.53 1.30 -7.28
CA VAL A 167 -16.53 2.69 -6.82
C VAL A 167 -17.72 2.86 -5.88
N ILE A 168 -17.43 3.02 -4.60
CA ILE A 168 -18.44 3.19 -3.55
C ILE A 168 -19.01 4.60 -3.59
N GLN A 169 -18.13 5.59 -3.71
CA GLN A 169 -18.52 6.99 -3.72
C GLN A 169 -17.52 7.82 -4.53
N MET A 170 -18.03 8.87 -5.17
CA MET A 170 -17.22 9.89 -5.83
C MET A 170 -17.64 11.26 -5.34
N VAL A 171 -16.67 12.15 -5.11
CA VAL A 171 -16.90 13.53 -4.67
C VAL A 171 -16.01 14.50 -5.44
N THR A 172 -16.51 15.70 -5.72
CA THR A 172 -15.67 16.76 -6.29
C THR A 172 -14.73 17.29 -5.21
N VAL A 173 -13.45 17.45 -5.54
CA VAL A 173 -12.43 17.95 -4.61
C VAL A 173 -11.71 19.17 -5.18
N THR A 174 -10.96 19.86 -4.33
CA THR A 174 -10.17 21.02 -4.75
C THR A 174 -9.09 20.63 -5.77
N LYS A 175 -8.72 21.57 -6.64
CA LYS A 175 -7.78 21.37 -7.77
C LYS A 175 -6.44 20.71 -7.38
N HIS A 176 -5.97 20.95 -6.15
CA HIS A 176 -4.67 20.51 -5.64
C HIS A 176 -4.74 19.30 -4.69
N PHE A 177 -5.93 18.77 -4.41
CA PHE A 177 -6.08 17.59 -3.56
C PHE A 177 -5.36 16.38 -4.19
N ASN A 178 -4.50 15.73 -3.40
CA ASN A 178 -3.68 14.60 -3.80
C ASN A 178 -3.78 13.50 -2.73
N ALA A 179 -4.49 12.42 -3.05
CA ALA A 179 -4.78 11.33 -2.12
C ALA A 179 -3.55 10.77 -1.38
N LYS A 180 -2.38 10.73 -2.03
CA LYS A 180 -1.14 10.25 -1.41
C LYS A 180 -0.58 11.22 -0.37
N LEU A 181 -0.56 12.51 -0.69
CA LEU A 181 0.11 13.53 0.11
C LEU A 181 -0.76 14.05 1.25
N THR A 182 -2.08 14.02 1.08
CA THR A 182 -3.04 14.46 2.10
C THR A 182 -3.42 13.34 3.07
N CYS A 183 -3.03 12.09 2.79
CA CYS A 183 -3.24 10.96 3.68
C CYS A 183 -2.22 11.01 4.82
N ASP A 184 -2.72 11.11 6.05
CA ASP A 184 -1.97 11.19 7.29
C ASP A 184 -1.74 9.80 7.91
N GLN A 185 -2.73 8.91 7.81
CA GLN A 185 -2.68 7.56 8.37
C GLN A 185 -3.42 6.54 7.49
N ARG A 186 -3.09 5.27 7.68
CA ARG A 186 -3.75 4.13 7.02
C ARG A 186 -4.01 3.05 8.06
N THR A 187 -5.19 2.46 7.99
CA THR A 187 -5.57 1.31 8.82
C THR A 187 -5.65 0.08 7.93
N TYR A 188 -5.00 -0.99 8.35
CA TYR A 188 -5.06 -2.29 7.68
C TYR A 188 -5.64 -3.31 8.65
N GLU A 189 -6.44 -4.23 8.11
CA GLU A 189 -6.95 -5.38 8.83
C GLU A 189 -6.39 -6.64 8.17
N TYR A 190 -5.90 -7.56 9.00
CA TYR A 190 -5.37 -8.84 8.55
C TYR A 190 -6.26 -9.96 9.06
N LEU A 191 -7.01 -10.58 8.15
CA LEU A 191 -7.81 -11.75 8.47
C LEU A 191 -6.95 -12.99 8.33
N ALA A 192 -6.81 -13.75 9.42
CA ALA A 192 -6.03 -14.97 9.43
C ALA A 192 -6.74 -16.09 10.22
N PRO A 193 -6.61 -17.36 9.80
CA PRO A 193 -7.08 -18.48 10.60
C PRO A 193 -6.39 -18.55 11.96
N THR A 194 -7.12 -18.88 13.01
CA THR A 194 -6.60 -18.84 14.39
C THR A 194 -5.53 -19.90 14.66
N PHE A 195 -5.54 -21.03 13.95
CA PHE A 195 -4.58 -22.12 14.12
C PHE A 195 -3.12 -21.71 13.86
N ILE A 196 -2.87 -20.58 13.19
CA ILE A 196 -1.50 -20.07 12.98
C ILE A 196 -0.81 -19.71 14.30
N PHE A 197 -1.58 -19.46 15.35
CA PHE A 197 -1.09 -19.19 16.70
C PHE A 197 -0.97 -20.45 17.55
N GLY A 198 -1.38 -21.61 17.03
CA GLY A 198 -1.22 -22.89 17.70
C GLY A 198 0.25 -23.27 17.86
N SER A 199 0.54 -24.07 18.89
CA SER A 199 1.88 -24.62 19.08
C SER A 199 2.23 -25.52 17.90
N ARG A 200 3.35 -25.24 17.24
CA ARG A 200 3.89 -26.16 16.22
C ARG A 200 4.57 -27.33 16.93
N SER A 201 4.08 -28.55 16.73
CA SER A 201 4.90 -29.73 16.95
C SER A 201 6.01 -29.70 15.91
N ARG A 202 7.27 -29.55 16.34
CA ARG A 202 8.36 -29.90 15.43
C ARG A 202 8.24 -31.41 15.18
N PRO A 203 8.26 -31.88 13.93
CA PRO A 203 8.44 -33.30 13.71
C PRO A 203 9.72 -33.70 14.46
N ILE A 204 9.58 -34.65 15.38
CA ILE A 204 10.73 -35.30 15.98
C ILE A 204 11.48 -35.90 14.80
N ALA A 205 12.70 -35.43 14.55
CA ALA A 205 13.54 -36.01 13.51
C ALA A 205 13.51 -37.53 13.71
N SER A 206 13.05 -38.27 12.70
CA SER A 206 13.11 -39.72 12.72
C SER A 206 14.53 -40.11 13.10
N ASN A 207 14.67 -40.94 14.13
CA ASN A 207 15.93 -41.40 14.73
C ASN A 207 16.83 -42.22 13.78
N ASP A 208 16.65 -42.11 12.47
CA ASP A 208 17.46 -42.80 11.45
C ASP A 208 18.72 -42.03 11.06
N ALA A 209 18.95 -40.82 11.61
CA ALA A 209 20.24 -40.14 11.53
C ALA A 209 21.14 -40.59 12.70
N ALA A 210 21.62 -41.83 12.61
CA ALA A 210 22.69 -42.31 13.46
C ALA A 210 23.95 -41.41 13.29
N LYS A 211 24.42 -40.88 14.41
CA LYS A 211 25.80 -40.47 14.71
C LYS A 211 26.45 -39.44 13.77
N THR A 212 26.42 -38.17 14.17
CA THR A 212 27.68 -37.41 14.33
C THR A 212 27.48 -36.36 15.41
N GLU A 213 28.15 -36.54 16.54
CA GLU A 213 28.33 -35.48 17.53
C GLU A 213 29.22 -34.41 16.89
N ASP A 214 28.71 -33.18 16.80
CA ASP A 214 29.45 -31.96 17.16
C ASP A 214 28.61 -30.71 16.92
N ASN A 215 28.22 -30.09 18.03
CA ASN A 215 28.12 -28.64 18.23
C ASN A 215 27.59 -27.78 17.06
N ALA A 216 26.34 -27.95 16.68
CA ALA A 216 25.66 -27.02 15.77
C ALA A 216 24.67 -26.15 16.54
N MET A 217 24.96 -24.85 16.61
CA MET A 217 24.05 -23.77 16.98
C MET A 217 22.64 -24.08 16.47
N THR A 218 21.64 -23.81 17.31
CA THR A 218 20.20 -23.84 17.01
C THR A 218 19.90 -23.05 15.73
N GLN A 219 20.08 -23.67 14.56
CA GLN A 219 19.73 -23.07 13.29
C GLN A 219 18.21 -23.01 13.21
N CYS A 220 17.69 -21.79 13.13
CA CYS A 220 16.33 -21.57 12.63
C CYS A 220 16.20 -22.28 11.28
N PRO A 221 15.07 -22.95 10.99
CA PRO A 221 14.87 -23.60 9.70
C PRO A 221 15.13 -22.61 8.56
N LEU A 222 16.02 -23.00 7.63
CA LEU A 222 16.46 -22.24 6.46
C LEU A 222 15.36 -22.14 5.37
N ASP A 223 14.09 -22.27 5.74
CA ASP A 223 12.97 -22.43 4.80
C ASP A 223 12.50 -21.11 4.15
N LEU A 224 13.27 -20.02 4.29
CA LEU A 224 13.13 -18.82 3.45
C LEU A 224 13.96 -18.97 2.17
N HIS A 225 13.65 -19.98 1.35
CA HIS A 225 14.20 -20.05 0.00
C HIS A 225 13.36 -19.23 -0.99
N ASN A 226 14.05 -18.40 -1.77
CA ASN A 226 13.56 -17.37 -2.69
C ASN A 226 12.83 -17.90 -3.96
N SER A 227 12.11 -19.02 -3.90
CA SER A 227 11.31 -19.51 -5.03
C SER A 227 9.98 -20.12 -4.58
N GLU A 228 8.87 -19.73 -5.25
CA GLU A 228 7.50 -20.20 -4.96
C GLU A 228 7.37 -21.74 -5.06
N GLU A 229 8.23 -22.42 -5.81
CA GLU A 229 8.17 -23.88 -6.02
C GLU A 229 8.58 -24.72 -4.81
N GLY A 230 9.42 -24.19 -3.92
CA GLY A 230 9.88 -24.91 -2.72
C GLY A 230 8.89 -24.86 -1.57
N PHE A 231 7.98 -23.88 -1.56
CA PHE A 231 7.10 -23.61 -0.43
C PHE A 231 6.09 -24.74 -0.19
N TYR A 232 5.60 -25.38 -1.26
CA TYR A 232 4.55 -26.39 -1.19
C TYR A 232 5.04 -27.82 -0.99
N ARG A 233 6.34 -28.11 -1.18
CA ARG A 233 6.87 -29.50 -1.08
C ARG A 233 6.75 -30.08 0.33
N ASN A 234 6.78 -29.23 1.35
CA ASN A 234 6.66 -29.63 2.75
C ASN A 234 5.24 -29.41 3.31
N LEU A 235 4.29 -29.02 2.46
CA LEU A 235 2.89 -28.72 2.81
C LEU A 235 1.98 -29.89 2.41
N VAL A 236 2.33 -31.11 2.80
CA VAL A 236 1.37 -32.22 2.77
C VAL A 236 0.46 -32.06 3.98
N VAL A 237 -0.72 -31.47 3.77
CA VAL A 237 -1.76 -31.40 4.81
C VAL A 237 -2.48 -32.75 4.81
N ASP A 238 -2.11 -33.63 5.73
CA ASP A 238 -2.87 -34.84 6.01
C ASP A 238 -4.25 -34.48 6.60
N ASN A 239 -5.23 -35.38 6.42
CA ASN A 239 -6.59 -35.16 6.91
C ASN A 239 -6.61 -34.93 8.44
N THR A 240 -5.69 -35.57 9.16
CA THR A 240 -5.46 -35.41 10.59
C THR A 240 -5.02 -33.99 10.98
N THR A 241 -4.05 -33.38 10.28
CA THR A 241 -3.68 -31.98 10.52
C THR A 241 -4.80 -31.03 10.13
N LEU A 242 -5.54 -31.31 9.06
CA LEU A 242 -6.68 -30.51 8.65
C LEU A 242 -7.77 -30.48 9.74
N GLU A 243 -8.14 -31.64 10.29
CA GLU A 243 -9.12 -31.72 11.37
C GLU A 243 -8.61 -31.06 12.65
N SER A 244 -7.32 -31.17 12.97
CA SER A 244 -6.69 -30.44 14.08
C SER A 244 -6.78 -28.91 13.89
N HIS A 245 -6.48 -28.41 12.68
CA HIS A 245 -6.60 -26.99 12.35
C HIS A 245 -8.04 -26.48 12.46
N LYS A 246 -9.03 -27.28 12.03
CA LYS A 246 -10.45 -26.96 12.18
C LYS A 246 -10.92 -27.00 13.64
N ALA A 247 -10.39 -27.91 14.45
CA ALA A 247 -10.72 -28.06 15.86
C ALA A 247 -10.07 -26.98 16.74
N PHE A 248 -8.95 -26.39 16.30
CA PHE A 248 -8.21 -25.40 17.06
C PHE A 248 -9.07 -24.20 17.46
N ARG A 249 -9.01 -23.82 18.74
CA ARG A 249 -9.63 -22.61 19.27
C ARG A 249 -8.58 -21.83 20.06
N MET A 250 -8.45 -20.54 19.75
CA MET A 250 -7.50 -19.68 20.43
C MET A 250 -8.02 -19.38 21.85
N SER A 251 -7.21 -19.68 22.86
CA SER A 251 -7.58 -19.37 24.24
C SER A 251 -7.49 -17.86 24.53
N LYS A 252 -8.25 -17.39 25.53
CA LYS A 252 -8.19 -15.99 25.98
C LYS A 252 -6.77 -15.58 26.39
N LYS A 253 -6.05 -16.47 27.07
CA LYS A 253 -4.64 -16.27 27.46
C LYS A 253 -3.74 -16.04 26.24
N MET A 254 -3.88 -16.84 25.20
CA MET A 254 -3.10 -16.66 23.95
C MET A 254 -3.42 -15.33 23.26
N LEU A 255 -4.69 -14.91 23.25
CA LEU A 255 -5.09 -13.61 22.71
C LEU A 255 -4.49 -12.44 23.51
N GLU A 256 -4.45 -12.55 24.84
CA GLU A 256 -3.82 -11.55 25.72
C GLU A 256 -2.31 -11.47 25.50
N GLU A 257 -1.62 -12.61 25.40
CA GLU A 257 -0.19 -12.70 25.09
C GLU A 257 0.15 -12.13 23.70
N LEU A 258 -0.68 -12.44 22.70
CA LEU A 258 -0.58 -11.87 21.35
C LEU A 258 -0.71 -10.35 21.39
N ASN A 259 -1.76 -9.84 22.04
CA ASN A 259 -1.98 -8.40 22.16
C ASN A 259 -0.87 -7.69 22.95
N LEU A 260 -0.33 -8.32 24.00
CA LEU A 260 0.82 -7.80 24.74
C LEU A 260 2.06 -7.69 23.84
N THR A 261 2.26 -8.67 22.97
CA THR A 261 3.35 -8.68 21.99
C THR A 261 3.15 -7.60 20.92
N LEU A 262 1.93 -7.49 20.35
CA LEU A 262 1.60 -6.49 19.35
C LEU A 262 1.79 -5.06 19.87
N ARG A 263 1.45 -4.79 21.13
CA ARG A 263 1.65 -3.48 21.76
C ARG A 263 3.09 -2.99 21.72
N LYS A 264 4.10 -3.88 21.64
CA LYS A 264 5.51 -3.48 21.52
C LYS A 264 5.82 -2.72 20.22
N TYR A 265 4.99 -2.89 19.19
CA TYR A 265 5.13 -2.16 17.93
C TYR A 265 4.59 -0.73 17.99
N VAL A 266 3.75 -0.39 18.96
CA VAL A 266 3.16 0.95 19.10
C VAL A 266 4.27 1.97 19.39
N GLY A 267 4.16 3.15 18.75
CA GLY A 267 5.16 4.20 18.83
C GLY A 267 6.09 4.25 17.62
N THR A 268 7.18 5.00 17.75
CA THR A 268 8.18 5.18 16.68
C THR A 268 9.28 4.15 16.84
N HIS A 269 9.46 3.29 15.84
CA HIS A 269 10.54 2.30 15.81
C HIS A 269 11.22 2.28 14.45
N ASN A 270 12.43 1.71 14.40
CA ASN A 270 13.12 1.42 13.16
C ASN A 270 12.70 0.03 12.66
N PHE A 271 11.92 0.01 11.57
CA PHE A 271 11.33 -1.21 11.01
C PHE A 271 12.16 -1.78 9.84
N HIS A 272 13.46 -1.51 9.76
CA HIS A 272 14.29 -1.97 8.63
C HIS A 272 14.20 -3.50 8.39
N ASN A 273 14.10 -4.31 9.46
CA ASN A 273 13.94 -5.77 9.37
C ASN A 273 12.56 -6.23 8.86
N PHE A 274 11.59 -5.32 8.75
CA PHE A 274 10.22 -5.60 8.33
C PHE A 274 9.95 -5.10 6.90
N THR A 275 10.99 -4.77 6.13
CA THR A 275 10.89 -4.32 4.74
C THR A 275 12.11 -4.79 3.96
N SER A 276 11.92 -5.14 2.69
CA SER A 276 13.03 -5.57 1.84
C SER A 276 13.89 -4.38 1.41
N LYS A 277 15.19 -4.61 1.20
CA LYS A 277 16.14 -3.64 0.61
C LYS A 277 16.27 -2.32 1.39
N MET A 278 16.12 -2.34 2.71
CA MET A 278 16.24 -1.17 3.56
C MET A 278 17.30 -1.39 4.64
N GLU A 279 18.33 -0.56 4.60
CA GLU A 279 19.39 -0.58 5.60
C GLU A 279 18.92 -0.01 6.96
N PRO A 280 19.48 -0.50 8.09
CA PRO A 280 19.15 0.01 9.42
C PRO A 280 19.42 1.51 9.57
N THR A 281 20.40 2.04 8.85
CA THR A 281 20.80 3.45 8.89
C THR A 281 19.86 4.36 8.10
N ASN A 282 18.99 3.81 7.26
CA ASN A 282 18.09 4.60 6.44
C ASN A 282 17.00 5.24 7.31
N PRO A 283 16.90 6.59 7.39
CA PRO A 283 15.87 7.26 8.19
C PRO A 283 14.45 6.91 7.73
N GLN A 284 14.27 6.53 6.47
CA GLN A 284 13.00 6.05 5.93
C GLN A 284 12.62 4.66 6.46
N ALA A 285 13.42 3.97 7.26
CA ALA A 285 12.98 2.77 7.96
C ALA A 285 12.20 3.09 9.26
N ASN A 286 12.31 4.33 9.77
CA ASN A 286 11.54 4.75 10.94
C ASN A 286 10.07 4.95 10.57
N ARG A 287 9.17 4.30 11.32
CA ARG A 287 7.72 4.40 11.16
C ARG A 287 7.05 4.54 12.51
N PHE A 288 5.86 5.12 12.50
CA PHE A 288 5.03 5.32 13.68
C PHE A 288 3.79 4.45 13.58
N ILE A 289 3.59 3.56 14.56
CA ILE A 289 2.37 2.77 14.71
C ILE A 289 1.50 3.43 15.76
N ILE A 290 0.30 3.85 15.35
CA ILE A 290 -0.68 4.50 16.22
C ILE A 290 -1.31 3.47 17.16
N SER A 291 -1.76 2.35 16.60
CA SER A 291 -2.32 1.23 17.35
C SER A 291 -2.19 -0.06 16.54
N VAL A 292 -2.15 -1.20 17.25
CA VAL A 292 -2.19 -2.53 16.66
C VAL A 292 -2.71 -3.50 17.72
N PHE A 293 -3.64 -4.36 17.33
CA PHE A 293 -4.28 -5.32 18.22
C PHE A 293 -5.01 -6.39 17.40
N CYS A 294 -5.33 -7.49 18.05
CA CYS A 294 -6.11 -8.60 17.52
C CYS A 294 -7.46 -8.64 18.25
N TYR A 295 -8.55 -8.74 17.47
CA TYR A 295 -9.92 -8.84 17.99
C TYR A 295 -10.26 -10.26 18.44
N ILE A 296 -11.41 -10.39 19.11
CA ILE A 296 -11.97 -11.69 19.49
C ILE A 296 -12.17 -12.55 18.25
N THR A 297 -11.84 -13.83 18.36
CA THR A 297 -12.01 -14.80 17.28
C THR A 297 -13.48 -15.08 17.03
N PHE A 298 -13.88 -15.11 15.77
CA PHE A 298 -15.21 -15.58 15.38
C PHE A 298 -15.12 -17.01 14.82
N VAL A 299 -16.13 -17.82 15.12
CA VAL A 299 -16.38 -19.07 14.40
C VAL A 299 -17.52 -18.76 13.43
N ARG A 300 -17.31 -19.07 12.15
CA ARG A 300 -18.35 -18.92 11.13
C ARG A 300 -19.16 -20.19 11.00
#